data_AF-A0A517VW12-F1
#
_entry.id   AF-A0A517VW12-F1
#
_cell.length_a   1.000
_cell.length_b   1.000
_cell.length_c   1.000
_cell.angle_alpha   90.00
_cell.angle_beta   90.00
_cell.angle_gamma   90.00
#
_symmetry.space_group_name_H-M   'P 1'
#
loop_
_entity.id
_entity.type
_entity.pdbx_description
1 polymer ?
#
loop_
_entity_poly.entity_id
_entity_poly.type
_entity_poly.pdbx_seq_one_letter_code
_entity_poly.pdbx_strand_id
1 'polypeptide(L)'
;MSEKKQSKLLRFAYYTIPFLLVVYVLSIGPAAAFLVNSKGSLEYPVYKIQFEIFYAPVFIVASSNQWLAPLAIEYVDFWKRKILF
;
A
#
# COMPACT_ATOMS: atom_id res chain seq x y z
N MET A 1 0.21 15.56 36.35
CA MET A 1 0.21 14.10 36.02
C MET A 1 -0.33 13.81 34.60
N SER A 2 -1.18 14.68 34.00
CA SER A 2 -1.66 14.56 32.61
C SER A 2 -0.56 14.83 31.56
N GLU A 3 0.37 15.75 31.82
CA GLU A 3 1.47 16.08 30.89
C GLU A 3 2.36 14.88 30.56
N LYS A 4 2.67 14.02 31.54
CA LYS A 4 3.42 12.78 31.31
C LYS A 4 2.68 11.77 30.43
N LYS A 5 1.34 11.76 30.46
CA LYS A 5 0.52 10.91 29.58
C LYS A 5 0.44 11.47 28.16
N GLN A 6 0.27 12.79 28.02
CA GLN A 6 0.29 13.46 26.71
C GLN A 6 1.65 13.30 26.01
N SER A 7 2.77 13.42 26.74
CA SER A 7 4.12 13.20 26.19
C SER A 7 4.33 11.77 25.67
N LYS A 8 3.80 10.76 26.37
CA LYS A 8 3.87 9.35 25.91
C LYS A 8 3.00 9.10 24.68
N LEU A 9 1.80 9.67 24.63
CA LEU A 9 0.92 9.56 23.46
C LEU A 9 1.52 10.22 22.23
N LEU A 10 2.13 11.40 22.38
CA LEU A 10 2.80 12.09 21.28
C LEU A 10 3.98 11.26 20.74
N ARG A 11 4.80 10.72 21.64
CA ARG A 11 5.92 9.83 21.24
C ARG A 11 5.42 8.59 20.51
N PHE A 12 4.33 7.98 20.99
CA PHE A 12 3.73 6.84 20.31
C PHE A 12 3.24 7.22 18.90
N ALA A 13 2.46 8.30 18.78
CA ALA A 13 1.97 8.77 17.48
C ALA A 13 3.12 9.07 16.50
N TYR A 14 4.21 9.65 17.00
CA TYR A 14 5.39 10.00 16.19
C TYR A 14 6.04 8.77 15.55
N TYR A 15 6.05 7.61 16.22
CA TYR A 15 6.58 6.36 15.65
C TYR A 15 5.53 5.60 14.86
N THR A 16 4.28 5.63 15.31
CA THR A 16 3.17 4.89 14.69
C THR A 16 2.83 5.46 13.32
N ILE A 17 2.83 6.77 13.12
CA ILE A 17 2.48 7.37 11.83
C ILE A 17 3.45 6.93 10.71
N PRO A 18 4.78 7.08 10.82
CA PRO A 18 5.72 6.58 9.81
C PRO A 18 5.59 5.08 9.59
N PHE A 19 5.41 4.30 10.67
CA PHE A 19 5.24 2.86 10.57
C PHE A 19 3.98 2.49 9.77
N LEU A 20 2.84 3.12 10.06
CA LEU A 20 1.60 2.93 9.33
C LEU A 20 1.72 3.34 7.86
N LEU A 21 2.46 4.40 7.55
CA LEU A 21 2.72 4.82 6.17
C LEU A 21 3.54 3.76 5.41
N VAL A 22 4.58 3.20 6.04
CA VAL A 22 5.35 2.11 5.44
C VAL A 22 4.47 0.88 5.20
N VAL A 23 3.67 0.48 6.20
CA VAL A 23 2.73 -0.63 6.06
C VAL A 23 1.72 -0.38 4.94
N TYR A 24 1.19 0.84 4.85
CA TYR A 24 0.25 1.25 3.80
C TYR A 24 0.87 1.17 2.40
N VAL A 25 2.10 1.65 2.20
CA VAL A 25 2.76 1.54 0.89
C VAL A 25 3.05 0.07 0.55
N LEU A 26 3.53 -0.72 1.52
CA LEU A 26 3.84 -2.13 1.30
C LEU A 26 2.58 -3.00 1.09
N SER A 27 1.42 -2.61 1.62
CA SER A 27 0.19 -3.39 1.45
C SER A 27 -0.37 -3.35 0.02
N ILE A 28 0.11 -2.45 -0.85
CA ILE A 28 -0.37 -2.35 -2.24
C ILE A 28 -0.14 -3.64 -3.04
N GLY A 29 0.99 -4.31 -2.80
CA GLY A 29 1.36 -5.55 -3.47
C GLY A 29 0.37 -6.68 -3.18
N PRO A 30 0.22 -7.13 -1.92
CA PRO A 30 -0.76 -8.16 -1.57
C PRO A 30 -2.20 -7.73 -1.88
N ALA A 31 -2.56 -6.45 -1.71
CA ALA A 31 -3.91 -5.98 -2.06
C ALA A 31 -4.19 -6.04 -3.57
N ALA A 32 -3.21 -5.72 -4.42
CA ALA A 32 -3.33 -5.89 -5.87
C ALA A 32 -3.44 -7.37 -6.25
N ALA A 33 -2.72 -8.22 -5.52
CA ALA A 33 -2.75 -9.66 -5.70
C ALA A 33 -4.16 -10.24 -5.39
N PHE A 34 -4.82 -9.77 -4.32
CA PHE A 34 -6.21 -10.14 -4.00
C PHE A 34 -7.25 -9.70 -5.04
N LEU A 35 -6.94 -8.72 -5.89
CA LEU A 35 -7.87 -8.26 -6.94
C LEU A 35 -7.86 -9.13 -8.18
N VAL A 36 -6.81 -9.94 -8.39
CA VAL A 36 -6.61 -10.71 -9.61
C VAL A 36 -6.58 -12.20 -9.32
N ASN A 37 -7.24 -12.98 -10.17
CA ASN A 37 -7.25 -14.44 -10.07
C ASN A 37 -6.01 -15.07 -10.74
N SER A 38 -5.92 -16.39 -10.69
CA SER A 38 -4.83 -17.18 -11.30
C SER A 38 -4.74 -17.08 -12.84
N LYS A 39 -5.68 -16.40 -13.49
CA LYS A 39 -5.65 -16.10 -14.93
C LYS A 39 -5.30 -14.64 -15.22
N GLY A 40 -4.91 -13.87 -14.19
CA GLY A 40 -4.64 -12.44 -14.28
C GLY A 40 -5.88 -11.57 -14.55
N SER A 41 -7.07 -12.15 -14.44
CA SER A 41 -8.34 -11.41 -14.59
C SER A 41 -8.83 -10.90 -13.24
N LEU A 42 -9.58 -9.81 -13.24
CA LEU A 42 -10.18 -9.28 -12.01
C LEU A 42 -11.14 -10.30 -11.40
N GLU A 43 -10.86 -10.73 -10.16
CA GLU A 43 -11.73 -11.65 -9.43
C GLU A 43 -12.94 -10.92 -8.84
N TYR A 44 -12.72 -9.70 -8.35
CA TYR A 44 -13.75 -8.84 -7.78
C TYR A 44 -13.73 -7.46 -8.41
N PRO A 45 -14.33 -7.28 -9.61
CA PRO A 45 -14.34 -6.01 -10.33
C PRO A 45 -14.93 -4.85 -9.50
N VAL A 46 -15.86 -5.17 -8.60
CA VAL A 46 -16.52 -4.21 -7.71
C VAL A 46 -15.55 -3.50 -6.76
N TYR A 47 -14.38 -4.07 -6.46
CA TYR A 47 -13.37 -3.49 -5.56
C TYR A 47 -12.26 -2.72 -6.27
N LYS A 48 -12.21 -2.77 -7.62
CA LYS A 48 -11.17 -2.09 -8.41
C LYS A 48 -11.13 -0.59 -8.12
N ILE A 49 -12.30 0.06 -8.13
CA ILE A 49 -12.41 1.51 -7.94
C ILE A 49 -11.97 1.91 -6.53
N GLN A 50 -12.37 1.16 -5.51
CA GLN A 50 -12.01 1.43 -4.11
C GLN A 50 -10.52 1.23 -3.90
N PHE A 51 -9.92 0.21 -4.52
CA PHE A 51 -8.49 0.02 -4.50
C PHE A 51 -7.75 1.18 -5.17
N GLU A 52 -8.19 1.60 -6.35
CA GLU A 52 -7.60 2.73 -7.07
C GLU A 52 -7.69 4.03 -6.27
N ILE A 53 -8.82 4.30 -5.62
CA ILE A 53 -9.01 5.48 -4.76
C ILE A 53 -8.14 5.38 -3.51
N PHE A 54 -8.13 4.23 -2.83
CA PHE A 54 -7.40 4.06 -1.58
C PHE A 54 -5.88 4.17 -1.78
N TYR A 55 -5.35 3.69 -2.90
CA TYR A 55 -3.93 3.77 -3.25
C TYR A 55 -3.57 4.92 -4.19
N ALA A 56 -4.51 5.81 -4.52
CA ALA A 56 -4.26 6.96 -5.39
C ALA A 56 -3.03 7.79 -4.98
N PRO A 57 -2.79 8.10 -3.69
CA PRO A 57 -1.58 8.82 -3.28
C PRO A 57 -0.29 8.09 -3.67
N VAL A 58 -0.25 6.75 -3.52
CA VAL A 58 0.90 5.93 -3.89
C VAL A 58 1.11 5.97 -5.40
N PHE A 59 0.04 5.84 -6.19
CA PHE A 59 0.13 5.90 -7.65
C PHE A 59 0.59 7.26 -8.17
N ILE A 60 0.08 8.35 -7.60
CA ILE A 60 0.48 9.71 -7.97
C ILE A 60 1.96 9.93 -7.66
N VAL A 61 2.44 9.53 -6.48
CA VAL A 61 3.84 9.70 -6.09
C VAL A 61 4.77 8.81 -6.91
N ALA A 62 4.39 7.55 -7.14
CA ALA A 62 5.19 6.63 -7.95
C ALA A 62 5.28 7.09 -9.41
N SER A 63 4.17 7.50 -10.02
CA SER A 63 4.14 7.94 -11.42
C SER A 63 4.81 9.29 -11.67
N SER A 64 4.88 10.16 -10.66
CA SER A 64 5.56 11.46 -10.76
C SER A 64 7.08 11.39 -10.56
N ASN A 65 7.62 10.21 -10.22
CA ASN A 65 9.04 10.01 -9.96
C ASN A 65 9.62 8.88 -10.82
N GLN A 66 10.55 9.24 -11.70
CA GLN A 66 11.19 8.32 -12.66
C GLN A 66 11.89 7.10 -12.01
N TRP A 67 12.29 7.20 -10.74
CA TRP A 67 12.92 6.11 -10.00
C TRP A 67 11.90 5.21 -9.30
N LEU A 68 10.76 5.77 -8.88
CA LEU A 68 9.76 5.02 -8.11
C LEU A 68 8.79 4.26 -9.00
N ALA A 69 8.44 4.78 -10.17
CA ALA A 69 7.55 4.12 -11.12
C ALA A 69 7.98 2.67 -11.44
N PRO A 70 9.23 2.39 -11.87
CA PRO A 70 9.65 1.02 -12.17
C PRO A 70 9.64 0.12 -10.92
N LEU A 71 10.07 0.63 -9.77
CA LEU A 71 10.08 -0.12 -8.50
C LEU A 71 8.67 -0.52 -8.06
N ALA A 72 7.69 0.39 -8.20
CA ALA A 72 6.30 0.12 -7.86
C ALA A 72 5.69 -0.96 -8.76
N ILE A 73 5.99 -0.92 -10.07
CA ILE A 73 5.56 -1.95 -11.02
C ILE A 73 6.17 -3.30 -10.68
N GLU A 74 7.49 -3.37 -10.50
CA GLU A 74 8.19 -4.61 -10.15
C GLU A 74 7.68 -5.22 -8.85
N TYR A 75 7.40 -4.37 -7.84
CA TYR A 75 6.87 -4.81 -6.56
C TYR A 75 5.47 -5.42 -6.70
N VAL A 76 4.56 -4.76 -7.40
CA VAL A 76 3.21 -5.29 -7.65
C VAL A 76 3.27 -6.58 -8.47
N ASP A 77 4.13 -6.64 -9.48
CA ASP A 77 4.26 -7.81 -10.33
C ASP A 77 4.90 -9.01 -9.60
N PHE A 78 5.81 -8.76 -8.64
CA PHE A 78 6.29 -9.81 -7.73
C PHE A 78 5.13 -10.50 -7.00
N TRP A 79 4.17 -9.73 -6.48
CA TRP A 79 3.02 -10.27 -5.77
C TRP A 79 2.04 -10.99 -6.69
N LYS A 80 1.79 -10.46 -7.91
CA LYS A 80 0.97 -11.17 -8.91
C LYS A 80 1.56 -12.53 -9.25
N ARG A 81 2.89 -12.60 -9.48
CA ARG A 81 3.56 -13.88 -9.77
C ARG A 81 3.40 -14.88 -8.63
N LYS A 82 3.41 -14.44 -7.37
CA LYS A 82 3.21 -15.32 -6.20
C LYS A 82 1.81 -15.94 -6.10
N ILE A 83 0.82 -15.41 -6.81
CA ILE A 83 -0.55 -15.98 -6.87
C ILE A 83 -0.75 -16.89 -8.09
N LEU A 84 0.08 -16.73 -9.13
CA LEU A 84 -0.02 -17.48 -10.39
C LEU A 84 0.70 -18.84 -10.36
N PHE A 85 1.36 -19.20 -9.26
CA PHE A 85 2.00 -20.49 -9.00
C PHE A 85 1.47 -21.07 -7.69
#